data_AF-R5M2M8-F1
#
_entry.id   AF-R5M2M8-F1
#
_cell.length_a   1.000
_cell.length_b   1.000
_cell.length_c   1.000
_cell.angle_alpha   90.00
_cell.angle_beta   90.00
_cell.angle_gamma   90.00
#
_symmetry.space_group_name_H-M   'P 1'
#
loop_
_entity.id
_entity.type
_entity.pdbx_description
1 polymer ?
#
loop_
_entity_poly.entity_id
_entity_poly.type
_entity_poly.pdbx_seq_one_letter_code
_entity_poly.pdbx_strand_id
1 'polypeptide(L)'
;MLNLFIGLVATMLANVLLGMTLAKLKQNFNKKKFLEGLVKIVSILGGVGLMYLTSYLNPDILVANINGTNVNLIDAIKLLFLAGIIMYGSQDLIKLKDILKLKTEVLELQEESTIKIPTDNIIERGD
;
A
#
# COMPACT_ATOMS: atom_id res chain seq x y z
N MET A 1 13.93 5.69 -5.44
CA MET A 1 13.30 5.83 -4.10
C MET A 1 12.44 7.07 -4.01
N LEU A 2 12.96 8.27 -4.29
CA LEU A 2 12.19 9.51 -4.20
C LEU A 2 10.87 9.49 -5.00
N ASN A 3 10.89 8.98 -6.23
CA ASN A 3 9.68 8.88 -7.06
C ASN A 3 8.60 7.97 -6.43
N LEU A 4 8.98 6.83 -5.84
CA LEU A 4 8.05 5.93 -5.16
C LEU A 4 7.48 6.58 -3.90
N PHE A 5 8.31 7.30 -3.15
CA PHE A 5 7.86 8.03 -1.97
C PHE A 5 6.85 9.12 -2.33
N ILE A 6 7.17 9.97 -3.31
CA ILE A 6 6.27 11.02 -3.80
C ILE A 6 4.99 10.41 -4.34
N GLY A 7 5.09 9.32 -5.12
CA GLY A 7 3.94 8.60 -5.66
C GLY A 7 3.01 8.11 -4.56
N LEU A 8 3.55 7.48 -3.51
CA LEU A 8 2.77 6.99 -2.37
C LEU A 8 2.08 8.14 -1.62
N VAL A 9 2.79 9.23 -1.35
CA VAL A 9 2.21 10.39 -0.67
C VAL A 9 1.12 11.03 -1.52
N ALA A 10 1.33 11.15 -2.83
CA ALA A 10 0.37 11.72 -3.75
C ALA A 10 -0.91 10.88 -3.83
N THR A 11 -0.82 9.55 -3.95
CA THR A 11 -2.00 8.66 -3.95
C THR A 11 -2.71 8.66 -2.61
N MET A 12 -1.99 8.69 -1.49
CA MET A 12 -2.61 8.84 -0.17
C MET A 12 -3.38 10.16 -0.01
N LEU A 13 -2.84 11.28 -0.50
CA LEU A 13 -3.51 12.56 -0.46
C LEU A 13 -4.74 12.58 -1.37
N ALA A 14 -4.61 12.06 -2.60
CA ALA A 14 -5.73 11.89 -3.51
C ALA A 14 -6.85 11.07 -2.84
N ASN A 15 -6.51 9.97 -2.19
CA ASN A 15 -7.45 9.11 -1.48
C ASN A 15 -8.25 9.84 -0.39
N VAL A 16 -7.59 10.65 0.41
CA VAL A 16 -8.25 11.47 1.44
C VAL A 16 -9.16 12.53 0.81
N LEU A 17 -8.70 13.21 -0.24
CA LEU A 17 -9.47 14.27 -0.93
C LEU A 17 -10.70 13.72 -1.67
N LEU A 18 -10.54 12.60 -2.38
CA LEU A 18 -11.64 11.91 -3.06
C LEU A 18 -12.62 11.34 -2.04
N GLY A 19 -12.13 10.76 -0.94
CA GLY A 19 -12.97 10.27 0.16
C GLY A 19 -13.80 11.40 0.79
N MET A 20 -13.20 12.56 1.03
CA MET A 20 -13.88 13.76 1.49
C MET A 20 -14.96 14.23 0.50
N THR A 21 -14.64 14.26 -0.80
CA THR A 21 -15.56 14.68 -1.86
C THR A 21 -16.76 13.75 -1.93
N LEU A 22 -16.53 12.43 -1.92
CA LEU A 22 -17.59 11.42 -1.94
C LEU A 22 -18.46 11.49 -0.68
N ALA A 23 -17.86 11.71 0.50
CA ALA A 23 -18.60 11.86 1.75
C ALA A 23 -19.49 13.12 1.76
N LYS A 24 -19.00 14.23 1.18
CA LYS A 24 -19.82 15.45 0.99
C LYS A 24 -20.99 15.22 0.03
N LEU A 25 -20.75 14.55 -1.10
CA LEU A 25 -21.81 14.20 -2.06
C LEU A 25 -22.90 13.32 -1.43
N LYS A 26 -22.51 12.39 -0.54
CA LYS A 26 -23.42 11.50 0.19
C LYS A 26 -23.99 12.12 1.47
N GLN A 27 -23.79 13.42 1.74
CA GLN A 27 -24.22 14.12 2.96
C GLN A 27 -23.76 13.44 4.28
N ASN A 28 -22.66 12.69 4.23
CA ASN A 28 -22.12 11.88 5.34
C ASN A 28 -20.72 12.35 5.75
N PHE A 29 -20.41 13.64 5.56
CA PHE A 29 -19.10 14.17 5.86
C PHE A 29 -18.82 14.15 7.37
N ASN A 30 -17.73 13.47 7.74
CA ASN A 30 -17.27 13.40 9.13
C ASN A 30 -15.85 13.98 9.24
N LYS A 31 -15.73 15.12 9.94
CA LYS A 31 -14.46 15.81 10.18
C LYS A 31 -13.43 14.92 10.90
N LYS A 32 -13.87 14.03 11.80
CA LYS A 32 -12.99 13.10 12.52
C LYS A 32 -12.31 12.13 11.54
N LYS A 33 -13.07 11.55 10.61
CA LYS A 33 -12.54 10.63 9.59
C LYS A 33 -11.53 11.31 8.66
N PHE A 34 -11.77 12.58 8.31
CA PHE A 34 -10.81 13.37 7.53
C PHE A 34 -9.50 13.59 8.30
N LEU A 35 -9.61 13.96 9.58
CA LEU A 35 -8.44 14.19 10.43
C LEU A 35 -7.65 12.89 10.69
N GLU A 36 -8.34 11.77 10.90
CA GLU A 36 -7.73 10.43 10.99
C GLU A 36 -6.93 10.09 9.72
N GLY A 37 -7.45 10.45 8.54
CA GLY A 37 -6.74 10.32 7.27
C GLY A 37 -5.44 11.13 7.21
N LEU A 38 -5.48 12.39 7.66
CA LEU A 38 -4.28 13.24 7.72
C LEU A 38 -3.25 12.73 8.73
N VAL A 39 -3.69 12.32 9.92
CA VAL A 39 -2.81 11.74 10.95
C VAL A 39 -2.14 10.47 10.41
N LYS A 40 -2.88 9.62 9.69
CA LYS A 40 -2.32 8.42 9.06
C LYS A 40 -1.17 8.75 8.11
N ILE A 41 -1.31 9.78 7.28
CA ILE A 41 -0.25 10.23 6.37
C ILE A 41 0.98 10.66 7.15
N VAL A 42 0.82 11.52 8.16
CA VAL A 42 1.95 12.02 8.96
C VAL A 42 2.66 10.88 9.70
N SER A 43 1.92 9.94 10.28
CA SER A 43 2.50 8.78 10.97
C SER A 43 3.31 7.89 10.02
N ILE A 44 2.80 7.64 8.81
CA ILE A 44 3.51 6.85 7.80
C ILE A 44 4.78 7.57 7.35
N LEU A 45 4.71 8.88 7.10
CA LEU A 45 5.88 9.70 6.74
C LEU A 45 6.98 9.62 7.82
N GLY A 46 6.59 9.74 9.10
CA GLY A 46 7.52 9.62 10.23
C GLY A 46 8.17 8.24 10.31
N GLY A 47 7.37 7.17 10.25
CA GLY A 47 7.87 5.79 10.30
C GLY A 47 8.80 5.46 9.14
N VAL A 48 8.42 5.86 7.93
CA VAL A 48 9.25 5.70 6.73
C VAL A 48 10.57 6.47 6.86
N GLY A 49 10.54 7.70 7.38
CA GLY A 49 11.74 8.51 7.58
C GLY A 49 12.74 7.81 8.52
N LEU A 50 12.25 7.22 9.60
CA LEU A 50 13.07 6.43 10.53
C LEU A 50 13.62 5.16 9.87
N MET A 51 12.81 4.42 9.12
CA MET A 51 13.27 3.22 8.40
C MET A 51 14.32 3.55 7.34
N TYR A 52 14.15 4.67 6.63
CA TYR A 52 15.15 5.15 5.67
C TYR A 52 16.47 5.52 6.37
N LEU A 53 16.41 6.21 7.51
CA LEU A 53 17.58 6.49 8.32
C LEU A 53 18.28 5.21 8.79
N THR A 54 17.54 4.23 9.28
CA THR A 54 18.08 2.91 9.67
C THR A 54 18.76 2.23 8.50
N SER A 55 18.16 2.26 7.31
CA SER A 55 18.71 1.66 6.10
C SER A 55 19.96 2.39 5.61
N TYR A 56 20.03 3.71 5.78
CA TYR A 56 21.20 4.49 5.42
C TYR A 56 22.38 4.20 6.34
N LEU A 57 22.12 4.03 7.64
CA LEU A 57 23.14 3.68 8.63
C LEU A 57 23.60 2.22 8.52
N ASN A 58 22.73 1.31 8.07
CA ASN A 58 22.99 -0.13 8.02
C ASN A 58 22.53 -0.76 6.69
N PRO A 59 23.23 -0.50 5.58
CA PRO A 59 22.79 -0.90 4.23
C PRO A 59 22.80 -2.42 4.00
N ASP A 60 23.67 -3.16 4.69
CA ASP A 60 23.88 -4.59 4.47
C ASP A 60 22.98 -5.49 5.33
N ILE A 61 22.12 -4.91 6.17
CA ILE A 61 21.19 -5.68 7.00
C ILE A 61 20.08 -6.25 6.11
N LEU A 62 20.05 -7.59 6.04
CA LEU A 62 18.97 -8.36 5.46
C LEU A 62 17.82 -8.42 6.48
N VAL A 63 16.64 -7.93 6.09
CA VAL A 63 15.49 -7.77 7.00
C VAL A 63 14.34 -8.71 6.70
N ALA A 64 14.30 -9.29 5.50
CA ALA A 64 13.25 -10.20 5.09
C ALA A 64 13.74 -11.19 4.03
N ASN A 65 13.06 -12.34 3.94
CA ASN A 65 13.17 -13.25 2.80
C ASN A 65 11.86 -13.16 2.00
N ILE A 66 11.95 -12.73 0.75
CA ILE A 66 10.81 -12.59 -0.15
C ILE A 66 11.08 -13.49 -1.36
N ASN A 67 10.22 -14.48 -1.58
CA ASN A 67 10.35 -15.45 -2.68
C ASN A 67 11.73 -16.13 -2.76
N GLY A 68 12.29 -16.53 -1.60
CA GLY A 68 13.60 -17.18 -1.52
C GLY A 68 14.79 -16.22 -1.65
N THR A 69 14.55 -14.93 -1.90
CA THR A 69 15.59 -13.91 -1.98
C THR A 69 15.63 -13.12 -0.68
N ASN A 70 16.80 -13.08 -0.02
CA ASN A 70 17.00 -12.21 1.13
C ASN A 70 17.08 -10.76 0.63
N VAL A 71 16.22 -9.89 1.16
CA VAL A 71 16.16 -8.47 0.80
C VAL A 71 16.66 -7.61 1.95
N ASN A 72 17.41 -6.57 1.59
CA ASN A 72 17.81 -5.52 2.51
C ASN A 72 16.63 -4.59 2.82
N LEU A 73 16.83 -3.69 3.78
CA LEU A 73 15.78 -2.76 4.22
C LEU A 73 15.31 -1.81 3.12
N ILE A 74 16.21 -1.26 2.29
CA ILE A 74 15.83 -0.29 1.26
C ILE A 74 14.97 -0.93 0.17
N ASP A 75 15.25 -2.19 -0.20
CA ASP A 75 14.51 -2.91 -1.23
C ASP A 75 13.14 -3.37 -0.71
N ALA A 76 13.06 -3.79 0.55
CA ALA A 76 11.78 -4.06 1.21
C ALA A 76 10.88 -2.80 1.26
N ILE A 77 11.45 -1.63 1.57
CA ILE A 77 10.70 -0.36 1.57
C ILE A 77 10.20 -0.01 0.16
N LYS A 78 11.03 -0.17 -0.88
CA LYS A 78 10.62 0.08 -2.28
C LYS A 78 9.41 -0.78 -2.66
N LEU A 79 9.44 -2.07 -2.32
CA LEU A 79 8.36 -2.99 -2.63
C LEU A 79 7.07 -2.59 -1.91
N LEU A 80 7.15 -2.26 -0.62
CA LEU A 80 5.99 -1.77 0.15
C LEU A 80 5.42 -0.46 -0.41
N PHE A 81 6.28 0.46 -0.90
CA PHE A 81 5.79 1.69 -1.54
C PHE A 81 5.07 1.40 -2.85
N LEU A 82 5.59 0.48 -3.66
CA LEU A 82 4.93 0.05 -4.88
C LEU A 82 3.56 -0.56 -4.58
N ALA A 83 3.48 -1.51 -3.66
CA ALA A 83 2.22 -2.13 -3.24
C ALA A 83 1.24 -1.07 -2.70
N GLY A 84 1.73 -0.13 -1.88
CA GLY A 84 0.93 0.98 -1.38
C GLY A 84 0.39 1.89 -2.49
N ILE A 85 1.20 2.23 -3.50
CA ILE A 85 0.76 3.02 -4.66
C ILE A 85 -0.34 2.28 -5.42
N ILE A 86 -0.18 0.97 -5.66
CA ILE A 86 -1.17 0.15 -6.37
C ILE A 86 -2.48 0.13 -5.57
N MET A 87 -2.41 -0.14 -4.27
CA MET A 87 -3.58 -0.19 -3.39
C MET A 87 -4.32 1.16 -3.35
N TYR A 88 -3.62 2.26 -3.06
CA TYR A 88 -4.26 3.58 -3.00
C TYR A 88 -4.74 4.05 -4.37
N GLY A 89 -3.97 3.83 -5.44
CA GLY A 89 -4.37 4.17 -6.80
C GLY A 89 -5.64 3.44 -7.23
N SER A 90 -5.76 2.15 -6.91
CA SER A 90 -6.97 1.37 -7.15
C SER A 90 -8.18 1.94 -6.39
N GLN A 91 -8.00 2.26 -5.10
CA GLN A 91 -9.03 2.88 -4.28
C GLN A 91 -9.46 4.27 -4.78
N ASP A 92 -8.52 5.03 -5.34
CA ASP A 92 -8.77 6.36 -5.91
C ASP A 92 -9.60 6.24 -7.18
N LEU A 93 -9.27 5.29 -8.06
CA LEU A 93 -10.05 5.02 -9.26
C LEU A 93 -11.50 4.64 -8.94
N ILE A 94 -11.73 3.82 -7.91
CA ILE A 94 -13.07 3.44 -7.46
C ILE A 94 -13.84 4.67 -6.96
N LYS A 95 -13.22 5.51 -6.12
CA LYS A 95 -13.86 6.73 -5.61
C LYS A 95 -14.15 7.72 -6.73
N LEU A 96 -13.21 7.88 -7.66
CA LEU A 96 -13.36 8.78 -8.80
C LEU A 96 -14.50 8.31 -9.70
N LYS A 97 -14.58 7.00 -9.99
CA LYS A 97 -15.71 6.39 -10.71
C LYS A 97 -17.04 6.74 -10.05
N ASP A 98 -17.14 6.57 -8.73
CA ASP A 98 -18.35 6.86 -7.96
C ASP A 98 -18.72 8.36 -8.02
N ILE A 99 -17.74 9.25 -7.90
CA ILE A 99 -17.93 10.71 -8.01
C ILE A 99 -18.44 11.09 -9.41
N LEU A 100 -17.88 10.49 -10.46
CA LEU A 100 -18.24 10.72 -11.86
C LEU A 100 -19.51 9.97 -12.29
N LYS A 101 -20.08 9.11 -11.43
CA LYS A 101 -21.24 8.26 -11.72
C LYS A 101 -21.08 7.37 -12.96
N LEU A 102 -19.86 6.90 -13.22
CA LEU A 102 -19.58 6.02 -14.36
C LEU A 102 -20.09 4.60 -14.08
N LYS A 103 -20.68 3.96 -15.10
CA LYS A 103 -21.16 2.56 -15.01
C LYS A 103 -20.09 1.50 -15.29
N THR A 104 -18.84 1.92 -15.51
CA THR A 104 -17.73 1.03 -15.84
C THR A 104 -17.31 0.17 -14.64
N GLU A 105 -17.04 -1.11 -14.84
CA GLU A 105 -16.43 -1.94 -13.79
C GLU A 105 -14.96 -1.56 -13.62
N VAL A 106 -14.60 -1.14 -12.41
CA VAL A 106 -13.21 -0.93 -11.99
C VAL A 106 -12.94 -2.04 -10.99
N LEU A 107 -12.15 -3.03 -11.40
CA LEU A 107 -11.70 -4.11 -10.53
C LEU A 107 -10.54 -3.59 -9.69
N GLU A 108 -10.54 -3.89 -8.38
CA GLU A 108 -9.32 -3.73 -7.61
C GLU A 108 -8.28 -4.70 -8.18
N LEU A 109 -7.09 -4.18 -8.49
CA LEU A 109 -5.95 -5.04 -8.76
C LEU A 109 -5.62 -5.76 -7.46
N GLN A 110 -6.17 -6.96 -7.28
CA GLN A 110 -5.63 -7.89 -6.30
C GLN A 110 -4.21 -8.20 -6.77
N GLU A 111 -3.23 -8.02 -5.88
CA GLU A 111 -1.95 -8.69 -6.08
C GLU A 111 -2.28 -10.16 -6.30
N GLU A 112 -2.01 -10.65 -7.51
CA GLU A 112 -2.03 -12.06 -7.81
C GLU A 112 -0.91 -12.69 -6.98
N SER A 113 -1.20 -13.02 -5.71
CA SER A 113 -0.38 -13.94 -4.95
C SER A 113 -0.55 -15.29 -5.63
N THR A 114 0.26 -15.54 -6.65
CA THR A 114 0.50 -16.86 -7.23
C THR A 114 1.29 -17.70 -6.22
N ILE A 115 0.74 -17.85 -5.01
CA ILE A 115 1.13 -18.88 -4.07
C ILE A 115 0.20 -20.06 -4.32
N LYS A 116 0.53 -20.86 -5.34
CA LYS A 116 0.21 -22.28 -5.26
C LYS A 116 1.23 -22.87 -4.30
N ILE A 117 0.83 -23.11 -3.06
CA ILE A 117 1.59 -24.00 -2.17
C ILE A 117 1.51 -25.37 -2.84
N PRO A 118 2.61 -25.97 -3.32
CA PRO A 118 2.56 -27.36 -3.75
C PRO A 118 2.25 -28.21 -2.52
N THR A 119 1.09 -28.87 -2.52
CA THR A 119 0.69 -29.83 -1.47
C THR A 119 1.45 -31.15 -1.57
N ASP A 120 2.36 -31.29 -2.54
CA ASP A 120 3.04 -32.55 -2.86
C ASP A 120 4.39 -32.68 -2.12
N ASN A 121 4.37 -32.60 -0.79
CA ASN A 121 5.47 -33.08 0.05
C ASN A 121 4.96 -33.53 1.43
N ILE A 122 3.86 -34.29 1.45
CA ILE A 122 3.59 -35.18 2.58
C ILE A 122 4.59 -36.33 2.47
N ILE A 123 5.62 -36.29 3.30
CA ILE A 123 6.49 -37.44 3.53
C ILE A 123 5.63 -38.46 4.26
N GLU A 124 5.12 -39.48 3.57
CA GLU A 124 4.56 -40.66 4.21
C GLU A 124 5.67 -41.28 5.07
N ARG A 125 5.57 -41.12 6.39
CA ARG A 125 6.30 -41.99 7.32
C ARG A 125 5.69 -43.38 7.15
N GLY A 126 6.41 -44.27 6.48
CA GLY A 126 6.08 -45.69 6.46
C GLY A 126 6.04 -46.24 7.88
N ASP A 127 5.00 -47.03 8.16
CA ASP A 127 4.88 -47.88 9.35
C ASP A 127 5.94 -48.99 9.35
#